data_AF-A0A1A6GXU2-F1
#
_entry.id   AF-A0A1A6GXU2-F1
#
_cell.length_a   1.000
_cell.length_b   1.000
_cell.length_c   1.000
_cell.angle_alpha   90.00
_cell.angle_beta   90.00
_cell.angle_gamma   90.00
#
_symmetry.space_group_name_H-M   'P 1'
#
loop_
_entity.id
_entity.type
_entity.pdbx_description
1 polymer ?
#
loop_
_entity_poly.entity_id
_entity_poly.type
_entity_poly.pdbx_seq_one_letter_code
_entity_poly.pdbx_strand_id
1 'polypeptide(L)'
;FVQECQSSGTVSYFWYRQTLNISSDISNPGTIQWKLFLCLVACWSTVYLCVIRGIESTGKAIYFTALFPYLVLTIFLIRGLTLPGATEGLIYLFTPNMKILQNPRVWLDAATQIFFSLSLAFGGHIAFASYNPP
;
A
#
# COMPACT_ATOMS: atom_id res chain seq x y z
N PHE A 1 -30.05 13.67 7.76
CA PHE A 1 -29.89 12.21 7.60
C PHE A 1 -29.50 11.95 6.15
N VAL A 2 -28.39 11.23 5.88
CA VAL A 2 -27.95 10.93 4.51
C VAL A 2 -28.29 9.46 4.20
N GLN A 3 -29.22 9.25 3.26
CA GLN A 3 -29.76 7.93 2.92
C GLN A 3 -28.67 6.96 2.42
N GLU A 4 -27.72 7.47 1.62
CA GLU A 4 -26.60 6.68 1.08
C GLU A 4 -25.66 6.14 2.18
N CYS A 5 -25.51 6.86 3.29
CA CYS A 5 -24.67 6.43 4.41
C CYS A 5 -25.27 5.21 5.12
N GLN A 6 -26.61 5.14 5.21
CA GLN A 6 -27.29 4.00 5.82
C GLN A 6 -27.23 2.74 4.95
N SER A 7 -27.26 2.90 3.61
CA SER A 7 -27.24 1.76 2.69
C SER A 7 -25.86 1.12 2.53
N SER A 8 -24.77 1.90 2.58
CA SER A 8 -23.41 1.41 2.27
C SER A 8 -22.51 1.23 3.51
N GLY A 9 -22.89 1.82 4.65
CA GLY A 9 -22.08 1.85 5.87
C GLY A 9 -21.19 3.09 5.96
N THR A 10 -20.94 3.52 7.20
CA THR A 10 -20.24 4.78 7.50
C THR A 10 -18.83 4.86 6.93
N VAL A 11 -18.08 3.74 6.94
CA VAL A 11 -16.70 3.68 6.41
C VAL A 11 -16.69 3.86 4.89
N SER A 12 -17.58 3.15 4.19
CA SER A 12 -17.73 3.26 2.73
C SER A 12 -18.13 4.67 2.34
N TYR A 13 -19.08 5.28 3.06
CA TYR A 13 -19.51 6.65 2.82
C TYR A 13 -18.36 7.66 3.07
N PHE A 14 -17.62 7.51 4.17
CA PHE A 14 -16.46 8.34 4.48
C PHE A 14 -15.41 8.26 3.37
N TRP A 15 -15.11 7.07 2.87
CA TRP A 15 -14.13 6.89 1.80
C TRP A 15 -14.59 7.48 0.47
N TYR A 16 -15.76 7.05 -0.03
CA TYR A 16 -16.20 7.38 -1.38
C TYR A 16 -16.81 8.77 -1.50
N ARG A 17 -17.57 9.25 -0.50
CA ARG A 17 -18.26 10.53 -0.58
C ARG A 17 -17.53 11.66 0.12
N GLN A 18 -16.89 11.40 1.26
CA GLN A 18 -16.26 12.46 2.03
C GLN A 18 -14.76 12.67 1.70
N THR A 19 -14.03 11.58 1.46
CA THR A 19 -12.58 11.65 1.18
C THR A 19 -12.30 11.81 -0.31
N LEU A 20 -12.81 10.88 -1.12
CA LEU A 20 -12.59 10.89 -2.58
C LEU A 20 -13.55 11.81 -3.32
N ASN A 21 -14.81 11.89 -2.87
CA ASN A 21 -15.90 12.57 -3.56
C ASN A 21 -16.01 12.11 -5.02
N ILE A 22 -16.20 10.80 -5.21
CA ILE A 22 -16.19 10.17 -6.53
C ILE A 22 -17.34 10.63 -7.42
N SER A 23 -17.06 10.76 -8.72
CA SER A 23 -18.07 10.90 -9.75
C SER A 23 -18.66 9.54 -10.12
N SER A 24 -19.79 9.54 -10.86
CA SER A 24 -20.42 8.32 -11.35
C SER A 24 -19.67 7.65 -12.50
N ASP A 25 -18.83 8.42 -13.21
CA ASP A 25 -18.17 7.98 -14.43
C ASP A 25 -16.81 8.70 -14.60
N ILE A 26 -15.82 7.99 -15.15
CA ILE A 26 -14.49 8.52 -15.46
C ILE A 26 -14.52 9.64 -16.50
N SER A 27 -15.53 9.63 -17.38
CA SER A 27 -15.77 10.70 -18.38
C SER A 27 -16.13 12.05 -17.75
N ASN A 28 -16.53 12.05 -16.48
CA ASN A 28 -16.89 13.26 -15.73
C ASN A 28 -15.95 13.42 -14.51
N PRO A 29 -14.71 13.91 -14.70
CA PRO A 29 -13.70 13.96 -13.64
C PRO A 29 -13.99 14.97 -12.51
N GLY A 30 -15.00 15.84 -12.69
CA GLY A 30 -15.38 16.82 -11.66
C GLY A 30 -14.31 17.89 -11.44
N THR A 31 -14.13 18.31 -10.18
CA THR A 31 -13.19 19.37 -9.78
C THR A 31 -12.04 18.81 -8.94
N ILE A 32 -10.94 19.57 -8.84
CA ILE A 32 -9.82 19.23 -7.96
C ILE A 32 -10.28 19.19 -6.50
N GLN A 33 -10.05 18.06 -5.84
CA GLN A 33 -10.34 17.87 -4.42
C GLN A 33 -9.22 18.50 -3.58
N TRP A 34 -9.44 19.71 -3.07
CA TRP A 34 -8.42 20.51 -2.38
C TRP A 34 -7.74 19.82 -1.20
N LYS A 35 -8.48 19.01 -0.43
CA LYS A 35 -7.91 18.24 0.69
C LYS A 35 -6.87 17.22 0.21
N LEU A 36 -7.20 16.47 -0.84
CA LEU A 36 -6.28 15.50 -1.46
C LEU A 36 -5.10 16.19 -2.13
N PHE A 37 -5.33 17.34 -2.77
CA PHE A 37 -4.26 18.16 -3.34
C PHE A 37 -3.25 18.59 -2.28
N LEU A 38 -3.71 19.08 -1.12
CA LEU A 38 -2.82 19.44 -0.01
C LEU A 38 -2.07 18.24 0.56
N CYS A 39 -2.74 17.09 0.70
CA CYS A 39 -2.07 15.84 1.08
C CYS A 39 -0.99 15.44 0.07
N LEU A 40 -1.25 15.59 -1.23
CA LEU A 40 -0.29 15.29 -2.29
C LEU A 40 0.93 16.20 -2.23
N VAL A 41 0.72 17.51 -2.04
CA VAL A 41 1.81 18.48 -1.86
C VAL A 41 2.66 18.09 -0.64
N ALA A 42 2.03 17.78 0.49
CA ALA A 42 2.74 17.36 1.70
C ALA A 42 3.56 16.07 1.50
N CYS A 43 2.99 15.08 0.78
CA CYS A 43 3.71 13.85 0.42
C CYS A 43 4.94 14.14 -0.44
N TRP A 44 4.80 14.92 -1.51
CA TRP A 44 5.93 15.27 -2.39
C TRP A 44 6.99 16.12 -1.70
N SER A 45 6.59 17.06 -0.84
CA SER A 45 7.53 17.81 -0.01
C SER A 45 8.32 16.88 0.92
N THR A 46 7.66 15.88 1.53
CA THR A 46 8.35 14.89 2.38
C THR A 46 9.35 14.06 1.59
N VAL A 47 8.95 13.53 0.42
CA VAL A 47 9.84 12.78 -0.47
C VAL A 47 11.06 13.62 -0.86
N TYR A 48 10.83 14.86 -1.28
CA TYR A 48 11.90 15.80 -1.64
C TYR A 48 12.89 15.99 -0.49
N LEU A 49 12.41 16.24 0.73
CA LEU A 49 13.27 16.42 1.90
C LEU A 49 14.09 15.16 2.23
N CYS A 50 13.53 13.96 2.05
CA CYS A 50 14.26 12.71 2.27
C CYS A 50 15.39 12.47 1.25
N VAL A 51 15.23 12.96 0.01
CA VAL A 51 16.18 12.70 -1.09
C VAL A 51 17.08 13.89 -1.46
N ILE A 52 16.88 15.07 -0.87
CA ILE A 52 17.55 16.33 -1.28
C ILE A 52 19.09 16.26 -1.29
N ARG A 53 19.71 15.44 -0.43
CA ARG A 53 21.17 15.20 -0.40
C ARG A 53 21.56 13.81 -0.93
N GLY A 54 20.72 13.21 -1.76
CA GLY A 54 20.92 11.85 -2.26
C GLY A 54 21.06 10.83 -1.13
N ILE A 55 22.01 9.92 -1.27
CA ILE A 55 22.19 8.75 -0.39
C ILE A 55 22.50 9.12 1.05
N GLU A 56 23.16 10.26 1.30
CA GLU A 56 23.48 10.68 2.67
C GLU A 56 22.22 10.99 3.50
N SER A 57 21.23 11.64 2.87
CA SER A 57 19.93 11.94 3.50
C SER A 57 19.01 10.73 3.46
N THR A 58 18.94 10.05 2.31
CA THR A 58 18.07 8.89 2.13
C THR A 58 18.47 7.73 3.05
N GLY A 59 19.77 7.48 3.25
CA GLY A 59 20.25 6.47 4.20
C GLY A 59 19.80 6.73 5.63
N LYS A 60 19.84 7.99 6.09
CA LYS A 60 19.34 8.40 7.41
C LYS A 60 17.83 8.18 7.53
N ALA A 61 17.07 8.54 6.50
CA ALA A 61 15.61 8.35 6.48
C ALA A 61 15.21 6.86 6.49
N ILE A 62 15.95 6.01 5.77
CA ILE A 62 15.69 4.56 5.67
C ILE A 62 15.73 3.88 7.04
N TYR A 63 16.60 4.28 7.97
CA TYR A 63 16.62 3.68 9.31
C TYR A 63 15.26 3.77 10.01
N PHE A 64 14.54 4.88 9.85
CA PHE A 64 13.19 4.99 10.38
C PHE A 64 12.16 4.31 9.45
N THR A 65 12.15 4.65 8.17
CA THR A 65 11.09 4.21 7.24
C THR A 65 11.12 2.71 6.95
N ALA A 66 12.27 2.04 7.11
CA ALA A 66 12.36 0.58 6.98
C ALA A 66 12.03 -0.14 8.28
N LEU A 67 12.50 0.34 9.44
CA LEU A 67 12.29 -0.35 10.72
C LEU A 67 10.88 -0.15 11.30
N PHE A 68 10.32 1.05 11.17
CA PHE A 68 9.03 1.39 11.75
C PHE A 68 7.88 0.49 11.26
N PRO A 69 7.75 0.17 9.96
CA PRO A 69 6.75 -0.78 9.49
C PRO A 69 6.84 -2.16 10.14
N TYR A 70 8.06 -2.71 10.34
CA TYR A 70 8.21 -4.02 11.01
C TYR A 70 7.72 -3.97 12.46
N LEU A 71 8.00 -2.89 13.17
CA LEU A 71 7.51 -2.69 14.54
C LEU A 71 5.98 -2.64 14.57
N VAL A 72 5.36 -1.84 13.70
CA VAL A 72 3.89 -1.71 13.63
C VAL A 72 3.24 -3.03 13.23
N LEU A 73 3.79 -3.72 12.23
CA LEU A 73 3.30 -5.04 11.79
C LEU A 73 3.38 -6.07 12.92
N THR A 74 4.45 -6.05 13.72
CA THR A 74 4.58 -6.95 14.88
C THR A 74 3.49 -6.67 15.93
N ILE A 75 3.21 -5.40 16.23
CA ILE A 75 2.13 -5.01 17.14
C ILE A 75 0.77 -5.44 16.59
N PHE A 76 0.52 -5.21 15.29
CA PHE A 76 -0.71 -5.62 14.63
C PHE A 76 -0.87 -7.14 14.55
N LEU A 77 0.21 -7.89 14.38
CA LEU A 77 0.19 -9.35 14.42
C LEU A 77 -0.26 -9.83 15.80
N ILE A 78 0.37 -9.35 16.88
CA ILE A 78 -0.01 -9.70 18.25
C ILE A 78 -1.47 -9.32 18.51
N ARG A 79 -1.89 -8.11 18.12
CA ARG A 79 -3.27 -7.68 18.31
C ARG A 79 -4.26 -8.50 17.49
N GLY A 80 -3.93 -8.80 16.24
CA GLY A 80 -4.76 -9.61 15.34
C GLY A 80 -4.97 -11.02 15.89
N LEU A 81 -3.91 -11.66 16.39
CA LEU A 81 -3.98 -13.01 16.97
C LEU A 81 -4.74 -13.06 18.31
N THR A 82 -4.81 -11.96 19.05
CA THR A 82 -5.54 -11.88 20.33
C THR A 82 -7.03 -11.54 20.17
N LEU A 83 -7.50 -11.24 18.95
CA LEU A 83 -8.90 -10.96 18.68
C LEU A 83 -9.72 -12.25 18.51
N PRO A 84 -10.99 -12.28 18.96
CA PRO A 84 -11.86 -13.42 18.71
C PRO A 84 -12.06 -13.61 17.20
N GLY A 85 -12.01 -14.87 16.74
CA GLY A 85 -12.16 -15.22 15.33
C GLY A 85 -10.88 -15.19 14.50
N ALA A 86 -9.71 -14.91 15.09
CA ALA A 86 -8.43 -14.92 14.37
C ALA A 86 -8.10 -16.28 13.73
N THR A 87 -8.46 -17.37 14.40
CA THR A 87 -8.25 -18.74 13.94
C THR A 87 -8.97 -19.04 12.63
N GLU A 88 -10.20 -18.55 12.46
CA GLU A 88 -10.98 -18.76 11.22
C GLU A 88 -10.30 -18.12 10.02
N GLY A 89 -9.77 -16.90 10.19
CA GLY A 89 -9.01 -16.20 9.15
C GLY A 89 -7.73 -16.95 8.76
N LEU A 90 -7.01 -17.52 9.75
CA LEU A 90 -5.81 -18.32 9.49
C LEU A 90 -6.13 -19.62 8.76
N ILE A 91 -7.18 -20.33 9.17
CA ILE A 91 -7.62 -21.56 8.50
C ILE A 91 -7.99 -21.25 7.05
N TYR A 92 -8.76 -20.18 6.81
CA TYR A 92 -9.11 -19.75 5.46
C TYR A 92 -7.87 -19.44 4.60
N LEU A 93 -6.89 -18.71 5.15
CA LEU A 93 -5.66 -18.35 4.45
C LEU A 93 -4.79 -19.56 4.09
N PHE A 94 -4.66 -20.52 5.00
CA PHE A 94 -3.75 -21.65 4.85
C PHE A 94 -4.39 -22.92 4.28
N THR A 95 -5.70 -22.93 3.99
CA THR A 95 -6.36 -24.07 3.34
C THR A 95 -6.11 -24.02 1.83
N PRO A 96 -5.30 -24.94 1.26
CA PRO A 96 -4.93 -24.85 -0.14
C PRO A 96 -6.05 -25.37 -1.05
N ASN A 97 -6.34 -24.64 -2.13
CA ASN A 97 -7.21 -25.11 -3.20
C ASN A 97 -6.38 -25.50 -4.43
N MET A 98 -6.02 -26.77 -4.55
CA MET A 98 -5.13 -27.24 -5.62
C MET A 98 -5.70 -27.06 -7.04
N LYS A 99 -7.02 -26.93 -7.20
CA LYS A 99 -7.64 -26.74 -8.52
C LYS A 99 -7.24 -25.41 -9.16
N ILE A 100 -6.95 -24.38 -8.36
CA ILE A 100 -6.57 -23.06 -8.90
C ILE A 100 -5.22 -23.09 -9.61
N LEU A 101 -4.33 -24.02 -9.24
CA LEU A 101 -2.99 -24.13 -9.83
C LEU A 101 -3.03 -24.54 -11.31
N GLN A 102 -4.13 -25.13 -11.78
CA GLN A 102 -4.34 -25.46 -13.19
C GLN A 102 -4.63 -24.21 -14.05
N ASN A 103 -4.98 -23.08 -13.43
CA ASN A 103 -5.25 -21.84 -14.14
C ASN A 103 -3.94 -21.09 -14.43
N PRO A 104 -3.53 -20.90 -15.69
CA PRO A 104 -2.30 -20.19 -16.03
C PRO A 104 -2.27 -18.73 -15.56
N ARG A 105 -3.44 -18.10 -15.33
CA ARG A 105 -3.49 -16.73 -14.79
C ARG A 105 -2.92 -16.63 -13.39
N VAL A 106 -3.08 -17.66 -12.55
CA VAL A 106 -2.53 -17.67 -11.18
C VAL A 106 -1.01 -17.59 -11.21
N TRP A 107 -0.37 -18.26 -12.17
CA TRP A 107 1.09 -18.21 -12.35
C TRP A 107 1.55 -16.86 -12.91
N LEU A 108 0.79 -16.27 -13.83
CA LEU A 108 1.06 -14.93 -14.34
C LEU A 108 1.00 -13.88 -13.22
N ASP A 109 -0.04 -13.94 -12.38
CA ASP A 109 -0.23 -13.03 -11.26
C ASP A 109 0.88 -13.20 -10.21
N ALA A 110 1.24 -14.44 -9.88
CA ALA A 110 2.33 -14.74 -8.95
C ALA A 110 3.70 -14.26 -9.47
N ALA A 111 4.00 -14.47 -10.76
CA ALA A 111 5.22 -13.95 -11.37
C ALA A 111 5.25 -12.42 -11.33
N THR A 112 4.15 -11.78 -11.72
CA THR A 112 3.99 -10.32 -11.69
C THR A 112 4.19 -9.77 -10.27
N GLN A 113 3.62 -10.45 -9.27
CA GLN A 113 3.78 -10.08 -7.86
C GLN A 113 5.26 -10.13 -7.41
N ILE A 114 6.02 -11.17 -7.77
CA ILE A 114 7.44 -11.28 -7.40
C ILE A 114 8.25 -10.15 -8.04
N PHE A 115 8.02 -9.85 -9.34
CA PHE A 115 8.72 -8.78 -10.03
C PHE A 115 8.47 -7.41 -9.39
N PHE A 116 7.23 -7.09 -9.04
CA PHE A 116 6.90 -5.83 -8.36
C PHE A 116 7.38 -5.79 -6.91
N SER A 117 7.24 -6.88 -6.16
CA SER A 117 7.69 -6.96 -4.76
C SER A 117 9.19 -6.72 -4.62
N LEU A 118 9.98 -7.29 -5.53
CA LEU A 118 11.43 -7.12 -5.56
C LEU A 118 11.88 -5.86 -6.32
N SER A 119 10.95 -5.14 -6.97
CA SER A 119 11.25 -3.98 -7.83
C SER A 119 12.31 -4.29 -8.90
N LEU A 120 12.21 -5.47 -9.53
CA LEU A 120 13.13 -5.89 -10.60
C LEU A 120 12.88 -5.07 -11.88
N ALA A 121 13.93 -4.88 -12.68
CA ALA A 121 13.92 -4.13 -13.95
C ALA A 121 13.65 -2.60 -13.82
N PHE A 122 13.57 -2.04 -12.61
CA PHE A 122 13.43 -0.58 -12.40
C PHE A 122 14.77 0.19 -12.33
N GLY A 123 15.91 -0.51 -12.32
CA GLY A 123 17.25 0.09 -12.24
C GLY A 123 17.68 0.62 -10.86
N GLY A 124 16.76 0.74 -9.90
CA GLY A 124 17.06 1.24 -8.55
C GLY A 124 18.12 0.42 -7.80
N HIS A 125 18.02 -0.91 -7.85
CA HIS A 125 19.03 -1.80 -7.24
C HIS A 125 20.42 -1.63 -7.85
N ILE A 126 20.50 -1.46 -9.17
CA ILE A 126 21.77 -1.23 -9.88
C ILE A 126 22.38 0.11 -9.44
N ALA A 127 21.55 1.16 -9.39
CA ALA A 127 21.99 2.47 -8.93
C ALA A 127 22.51 2.41 -7.48
N PHE A 128 21.80 1.77 -6.55
CA PHE A 128 22.28 1.64 -5.16
C PHE A 128 23.55 0.80 -5.05
N ALA A 129 23.64 -0.31 -5.80
CA ALA A 129 24.82 -1.17 -5.78
C ALA A 129 26.09 -0.47 -6.28
N SER A 130 25.97 0.51 -7.20
CA SER A 130 27.13 1.25 -7.74
C SER A 130 27.88 2.10 -6.71
N TYR A 131 27.30 2.33 -5.52
CA TYR A 131 27.93 3.06 -4.42
C TYR A 131 28.69 2.15 -3.45
N ASN A 132 28.66 0.83 -3.63
CA ASN A 132 29.41 -0.10 -2.81
C ASN A 132 30.89 -0.16 -3.21
N PRO A 133 31.81 -0.43 -2.26
CA PRO A 133 33.19 -0.74 -2.58
C PRO A 133 33.30 -1.96 -3.52
N PRO A 134 34.35 -2.01 -4.37
CA PRO A 134 34.64 -3.19 -5.19
C PRO A 134 35.04 -4.40 -4.36
#